data_AF-A0A6V7RIY7-F1
#
_entry.id   AF-A0A6V7RIY7-F1
#
_cell.length_a   1.000
_cell.length_b   1.000
_cell.length_c   1.000
_cell.angle_alpha   90.00
_cell.angle_beta   90.00
_cell.angle_gamma   90.00
#
_symmetry.space_group_name_H-M   'P 1'
#
loop_
_entity.id
_entity.type
_entity.pdbx_description
1 polymer ?
#
loop_
_entity_poly.entity_id
_entity_poly.type
_entity_poly.pdbx_seq_one_letter_code
_entity_poly.pdbx_strand_id
1 'polypeptide(L)'
;MTKCATCKKQWTGILLFKAHFASANGVECDYCHNTQYVSEKSKKKMIIPLLLVTVVLLIGLFAPPSITQYFWVYITITAATIIYVYVSLELTDVA
;
A
#
# COMPACT_ATOMS: atom_id res chain seq x y z
N MET A 1 2.70 -5.43 11.27
CA MET A 1 2.70 -3.99 11.62
C MET A 1 4.07 -3.42 11.32
N THR A 2 4.10 -2.29 10.62
CA THR A 2 5.34 -1.59 10.22
C THR A 2 6.06 -0.98 11.42
N LYS A 3 7.38 -1.08 11.40
CA LYS A 3 8.29 -0.51 12.40
C LYS A 3 9.31 0.36 11.69
N CYS A 4 9.74 1.42 12.35
CA CYS A 4 10.85 2.25 11.88
C CYS A 4 12.11 1.38 11.69
N ALA A 5 12.84 1.53 10.59
CA ALA A 5 14.07 0.77 10.35
C ALA A 5 15.15 1.10 11.37
N THR A 6 15.23 2.37 11.79
CA THR A 6 16.24 2.88 12.74
C THR A 6 15.88 2.62 14.20
N CYS A 7 14.77 3.18 14.70
CA CYS A 7 14.44 3.12 16.13
C CYS A 7 13.57 1.91 16.54
N LYS A 8 13.16 1.08 15.56
CA LYS A 8 12.29 -0.10 15.74
C LYS A 8 10.94 0.16 16.41
N LYS A 9 10.58 1.41 16.72
CA LYS A 9 9.25 1.77 17.20
C LYS A 9 8.20 1.52 16.13
N GLN A 10 7.05 1.07 16.58
CA GLN A 10 5.90 0.81 15.72
C GLN A 10 5.33 2.13 15.21
N TRP A 11 5.02 2.17 13.92
CA TRP A 11 4.39 3.34 13.31
C TRP A 11 2.90 3.41 13.64
N THR A 12 2.42 4.63 13.86
CA THR A 12 0.98 4.90 13.99
C THR A 12 0.30 4.79 12.62
N GLY A 13 -1.02 4.60 12.62
CA GLY A 13 -1.80 4.54 11.37
C GLY A 13 -1.64 5.79 10.49
N ILE A 14 -1.41 6.95 11.11
CA ILE A 14 -1.18 8.24 10.42
C ILE A 14 0.18 8.25 9.71
N LEU A 15 1.25 7.81 10.37
CA LEU A 15 2.58 7.69 9.77
C LEU A 15 2.58 6.71 8.58
N LEU A 16 1.90 5.57 8.75
CA LEU A 16 1.65 4.60 7.68
C LEU A 16 0.93 5.22 6.48
N PHE A 17 -0.13 5.99 6.74
CA PHE A 17 -0.88 6.70 5.69
C PHE A 17 0.01 7.71 4.97
N LYS A 18 0.78 8.52 5.70
CA LYS A 18 1.76 9.45 5.10
C LYS A 18 2.77 8.72 4.22
N ALA A 19 3.29 7.56 4.64
CA ALA A 19 4.23 6.78 3.84
C ALA A 19 3.63 6.20 2.57
N HIS A 20 2.31 5.92 2.56
CA HIS A 20 1.64 5.48 1.35
C HIS A 20 1.68 6.55 0.24
N PHE A 21 1.62 7.83 0.61
CA PHE A 21 1.64 8.95 -0.33
C PHE A 21 3.04 9.56 -0.55
N ALA A 22 3.99 9.29 0.33
CA ALA A 22 5.35 9.80 0.25
C ALA A 22 6.27 8.82 -0.51
N SER A 23 6.19 8.81 -1.84
CA SER A 23 6.98 7.85 -2.65
C SER A 23 8.42 8.31 -2.95
N ALA A 24 8.70 9.63 -2.89
CA ALA A 24 10.01 10.21 -3.22
C ALA A 24 10.67 10.98 -2.05
N ASN A 25 9.89 11.70 -1.23
CA ASN A 25 10.44 12.56 -0.18
C ASN A 25 10.73 11.82 1.14
N GLY A 26 10.40 10.53 1.23
CA GLY A 26 10.42 9.78 2.48
C GLY A 26 9.42 10.33 3.50
N VAL A 27 9.34 9.69 4.66
CA VAL A 27 8.54 10.14 5.80
C VAL A 27 9.41 10.17 7.03
N GLU A 28 9.44 11.32 7.69
CA GLU A 28 10.13 11.49 8.96
C GLU A 28 9.40 10.72 10.06
N CYS A 29 10.16 9.98 10.88
CA CYS A 29 9.61 9.25 12.01
C CYS A 29 9.42 10.17 13.23
N ASP A 30 8.17 10.31 13.72
CA ASP A 30 7.82 11.15 14.90
C ASP A 30 8.59 10.79 16.20
N TYR A 31 9.26 9.64 16.27
CA TYR A 31 9.99 9.19 17.45
C TYR A 31 11.49 9.43 17.40
N CYS A 32 12.10 9.36 16.22
CA CYS A 32 13.56 9.45 16.08
C CYS A 32 14.00 10.46 15.03
N HIS A 33 13.06 11.17 14.39
CA HIS A 33 13.27 12.22 13.41
C HIS A 33 14.12 11.83 12.19
N ASN A 34 14.35 10.53 12.00
CA ASN A 34 15.03 10.01 10.83
C ASN A 34 14.02 9.82 9.70
N THR A 35 14.40 10.26 8.51
CA THR A 35 13.64 10.01 7.27
C THR A 35 13.66 8.52 6.95
N GLN A 36 12.50 7.99 6.61
CA GLN A 36 12.31 6.59 6.22
C GLN A 36 11.70 6.55 4.82
N TYR A 37 12.21 5.66 3.99
CA TYR A 37 11.75 5.46 2.62
C TYR A 37 11.05 4.12 2.50
N VAL A 38 10.10 4.05 1.57
CA VAL A 38 9.48 2.78 1.18
C VAL A 38 10.50 2.01 0.36
N SER A 39 10.89 0.82 0.82
CA SER A 39 11.88 -0.01 0.13
C SER A 39 11.45 -0.33 -1.31
N GLU A 40 12.42 -0.51 -2.21
CA GLU A 40 12.13 -0.93 -3.60
C GLU A 40 11.31 -2.22 -3.66
N LYS A 41 11.52 -3.12 -2.71
CA LYS A 41 10.78 -4.38 -2.59
C LYS A 41 9.29 -4.12 -2.30
N SER A 42 8.97 -3.19 -1.41
CA SER A 42 7.58 -2.78 -1.16
C SER A 42 6.98 -2.00 -2.33
N LYS A 43 7.77 -1.15 -3.01
CA LYS A 43 7.34 -0.47 -4.25
C LYS A 43 6.96 -1.48 -5.35
N LYS A 44 7.77 -2.53 -5.56
CA LYS A 44 7.44 -3.62 -6.51
C LYS A 44 6.18 -4.38 -6.10
N LYS A 45 5.99 -4.64 -4.79
CA LYS A 45 4.76 -5.28 -4.28
C LYS A 45 3.51 -4.43 -4.48
N MET A 46 3.62 -3.09 -4.54
CA MET A 46 2.49 -2.21 -4.85
C MET A 46 2.01 -2.29 -6.32
N ILE A 47 2.80 -2.86 -7.23
CA ILE A 47 2.37 -3.08 -8.63
C ILE A 47 1.36 -4.24 -8.72
N ILE A 48 1.46 -5.23 -7.84
CA ILE A 48 0.58 -6.41 -7.80
C ILE A 48 -0.90 -6.02 -7.69
N PRO A 49 -1.33 -5.18 -6.73
CA PRO A 49 -2.73 -4.76 -6.64
C PRO A 49 -3.21 -3.96 -7.87
N LEU A 50 -2.36 -3.14 -8.48
CA LEU A 50 -2.68 -2.42 -9.71
C LEU A 50 -2.95 -3.37 -10.89
N LEU A 51 -2.13 -4.42 -11.01
CA LEU A 51 -2.29 -5.46 -12.03
C LEU A 51 -3.59 -6.24 -11.79
N LEU A 52 -3.92 -6.55 -10.54
CA LEU A 52 -5.15 -7.24 -10.16
C LEU A 52 -6.41 -6.43 -10.51
N VAL A 53 -6.42 -5.12 -10.25
CA VAL A 53 -7.52 -4.22 -10.67
C VAL A 53 -7.68 -4.22 -12.18
N THR A 54 -6.57 -4.17 -12.92
CA THR A 54 -6.57 -4.17 -14.40
C THR A 54 -7.16 -5.47 -14.96
N VAL A 55 -6.80 -6.63 -14.39
CA VAL A 55 -7.35 -7.93 -14.79
C VAL A 55 -8.86 -8.00 -14.56
N VAL A 56 -9.34 -7.49 -13.42
CA VAL A 56 -10.78 -7.49 -13.11
C VAL A 56 -11.58 -6.61 -14.08
N LEU A 57 -11.03 -5.45 -14.46
CA LEU A 57 -11.63 -4.60 -15.49
C LEU A 57 -11.71 -5.32 -16.85
N LEU A 58 -10.66 -6.05 -17.24
CA LEU A 58 -10.64 -6.83 -18.48
C LEU A 58 -11.67 -7.96 -18.47
N ILE A 59 -11.86 -8.66 -17.35
CA ILE A 59 -12.89 -9.69 -17.21
C ILE A 59 -14.29 -9.08 -17.37
N GLY A 60 -14.51 -7.89 -16.78
CA GLY A 60 -15.77 -7.15 -16.90
C GLY A 60 -16.13 -6.75 -18.35
N LEU A 61 -15.16 -6.71 -19.26
CA LEU A 61 -15.39 -6.42 -20.68
C LEU A 61 -16.07 -7.59 -21.43
N PHE A 62 -15.79 -8.83 -21.03
CA PHE A 62 -16.30 -10.04 -21.71
C PHE A 62 -17.55 -10.61 -21.06
N ALA A 63 -17.81 -10.29 -19.79
CA ALA A 63 -19.01 -10.69 -19.06
C ALA A 63 -19.48 -9.51 -18.18
N PRO A 64 -20.36 -8.63 -18.69
CA PRO A 64 -20.75 -7.42 -17.97
C PRO A 64 -21.52 -7.80 -16.69
N PRO A 65 -20.93 -7.57 -15.50
CA PRO A 65 -21.63 -7.83 -14.25
C PRO A 65 -22.71 -6.76 -14.04
N SER A 66 -23.71 -7.10 -13.22
CA SER A 66 -24.65 -6.07 -12.73
C SER A 66 -23.94 -4.99 -11.92
N ILE A 67 -24.51 -3.79 -11.84
CA ILE A 67 -23.95 -2.65 -11.09
C ILE A 67 -23.65 -3.04 -9.63
N THR A 68 -24.56 -3.81 -9.01
CA THR A 68 -24.40 -4.32 -7.64
C THR A 68 -23.19 -5.24 -7.49
N GLN A 69 -22.93 -6.12 -8.46
CA GLN A 69 -21.77 -7.01 -8.43
C GLN A 69 -20.45 -6.23 -8.60
N TYR A 70 -20.44 -5.23 -9.49
CA TYR A 70 -19.27 -4.37 -9.66
C TYR A 70 -18.90 -3.63 -8.37
N PHE A 71 -19.91 -3.11 -7.65
CA PHE A 71 -19.72 -2.43 -6.37
C PHE A 71 -19.06 -3.33 -5.31
N TRP A 72 -19.56 -4.55 -5.13
CA TRP A 72 -18.99 -5.50 -4.16
C TRP A 72 -17.57 -5.96 -4.53
N VAL A 73 -17.33 -6.24 -5.82
CA VAL A 73 -16.01 -6.62 -6.32
C VAL A 73 -15.00 -5.47 -6.10
N TYR A 74 -15.40 -4.23 -6.40
CA TYR A 74 -14.54 -3.07 -6.19
C TYR A 74 -14.18 -2.86 -4.70
N ILE A 75 -15.17 -2.98 -3.79
CA ILE A 75 -14.94 -2.84 -2.34
C ILE A 75 -13.99 -3.92 -1.84
N THR A 76 -14.23 -5.18 -2.19
CA THR A 76 -13.42 -6.31 -1.73
C THR A 76 -11.98 -6.22 -2.21
N ILE A 77 -11.76 -5.86 -3.47
CA ILE A 77 -10.43 -5.62 -4.02
C ILE A 77 -9.77 -4.46 -3.27
N THR A 78 -10.45 -3.31 -3.16
CA THR A 78 -9.87 -2.13 -2.49
C THR A 78 -9.48 -2.45 -1.04
N ALA A 79 -10.35 -3.12 -0.28
CA ALA A 79 -10.04 -3.56 1.08
C ALA A 79 -8.84 -4.53 1.14
N ALA A 80 -8.80 -5.52 0.25
CA ALA A 80 -7.69 -6.48 0.18
C ALA A 80 -6.36 -5.79 -0.17
N THR A 81 -6.37 -4.84 -1.11
CA THR A 81 -5.17 -4.09 -1.49
C THR A 81 -4.65 -3.23 -0.34
N ILE A 82 -5.53 -2.53 0.39
CA ILE A 82 -5.16 -1.75 1.58
C ILE A 82 -4.53 -2.67 2.63
N ILE A 83 -5.18 -3.79 2.97
CA ILE A 83 -4.65 -4.74 3.96
C ILE A 83 -3.29 -5.28 3.53
N TYR A 84 -3.17 -5.72 2.26
CA TYR A 84 -1.93 -6.26 1.71
C TYR A 84 -0.77 -5.26 1.79
N VAL A 85 -1.02 -4.00 1.42
CA VAL A 85 -0.02 -2.93 1.47
C VAL A 85 0.38 -2.63 2.91
N TYR A 86 -0.57 -2.50 3.84
CA TYR A 86 -0.29 -2.22 5.25
C TYR A 86 0.51 -3.34 5.93
N VAL A 87 0.26 -4.60 5.56
CA VAL A 87 0.99 -5.75 6.11
C VAL A 87 2.38 -5.90 5.47
N SER A 88 2.52 -5.57 4.18
CA SER A 88 3.73 -5.82 3.39
C SER A 88 4.67 -4.62 3.25
N LEU A 89 4.38 -3.51 3.94
CA LEU A 89 5.24 -2.33 3.96
C LEU A 89 6.54 -2.63 4.74
N GLU A 90 7.65 -2.56 4.02
CA GLU A 90 9.01 -2.69 4.52
C GLU A 90 9.68 -1.31 4.33
N LEU A 91 10.08 -0.68 5.44
CA LEU A 91 10.74 0.62 5.47
C LEU A 91 12.26 0.45 5.48
N THR A 92 12.97 1.39 4.87
CA THR A 92 14.43 1.49 4.86
C THR A 92 14.85 2.93 5.17
N ASP A 93 16.01 3.09 5.80
CA ASP A 93 16.68 4.36 6.05
C ASP A 93 17.55 4.82 4.87
N VAL A 94 17.63 4.02 3.79
CA VAL A 94 18.37 4.32 2.57
C VAL A 94 17.37 4.67 1.46
N ALA A 95 17.60 5.78 0.74
CA ALA A 95 16.72 6.26 -0.32
C ALA A 95 16.75 5.37 -1.58
#